data_AF-A0AAE9LV99-F1
#
_entry.id   AF-A0AAE9LV99-F1
#
_cell.length_a   1.000
_cell.length_b   1.000
_cell.length_c   1.000
_cell.angle_alpha   90.00
_cell.angle_beta   90.00
_cell.angle_gamma   90.00
#
_symmetry.space_group_name_H-M   'P 1'
#
loop_
_entity.id
_entity.type
_entity.pdbx_description
1 polymer ?
#
loop_
_entity_poly.entity_id
_entity_poly.type
_entity_poly.pdbx_seq_one_letter_code
_entity_poly.pdbx_strand_id
1 'polypeptide(L)' 'MTVWHRLTSREREVLHLLFDGFSLTEVAKRLKRNIKTVSAHKRNSMQKLGVYDDAELFALRMHFFGAEKILSAGFWR' A
#
# COMPACT_ATOMS: atom_id res chain seq x y z
N MET A 1 2.98 -18.44 3.59
CA MET A 1 2.96 -17.25 4.47
C MET A 1 3.36 -16.04 3.63
N THR A 2 2.43 -15.12 3.34
CA THR A 2 2.69 -14.01 2.41
C THR A 2 3.48 -12.89 3.11
N VAL A 3 4.42 -12.26 2.38
CA VAL A 3 5.28 -11.17 2.89
C VAL A 3 4.50 -9.94 3.39
N TRP A 4 3.20 -9.82 3.05
CA TRP A 4 2.27 -8.78 3.48
C TRP A 4 2.16 -8.62 5.01
N HIS A 5 2.33 -9.73 5.74
CA HIS A 5 2.24 -9.73 7.21
C HIS A 5 3.42 -9.02 7.87
N ARG A 6 4.55 -8.85 7.15
CA ARG A 6 5.74 -8.13 7.64
C ARG A 6 5.58 -6.61 7.61
N LEU A 7 4.59 -6.12 6.88
CA LEU A 7 4.27 -4.70 6.85
C LEU A 7 3.58 -4.29 8.15
N THR A 8 3.84 -3.06 8.57
CA THR A 8 3.05 -2.41 9.62
C THR A 8 1.67 -2.05 9.08
N SER A 9 0.71 -1.78 9.97
CA SER A 9 -0.63 -1.34 9.56
C SER A 9 -0.60 -0.07 8.69
N ARG A 10 0.33 0.86 8.98
CA ARG A 10 0.49 2.09 8.20
C ARG A 10 1.10 1.86 6.83
N GLU A 11 2.07 0.96 6.74
CA GLU A 11 2.67 0.57 5.46
C GLU A 11 1.63 -0.10 4.55
N ARG A 12 0.77 -0.97 5.10
CA ARG A 12 -0.35 -1.57 4.36
C ARG A 12 -1.38 -0.54 3.90
N GLU A 13 -1.74 0.39 4.79
CA GLU A 13 -2.72 1.45 4.52
C GLU A 13 -2.23 2.39 3.38
N VAL A 14 -0.94 2.76 3.40
CA VAL A 14 -0.32 3.55 2.32
C VAL A 14 -0.33 2.77 1.01
N LEU A 15 0.06 1.49 1.02
CA LEU A 15 0.07 0.68 -0.20
C LEU A 15 -1.32 0.43 -0.78
N HIS A 16 -2.33 0.22 0.07
CA HIS A 16 -3.73 0.12 -0.36
C HIS A 16 -4.16 1.34 -1.17
N LEU A 17 -3.98 2.52 -0.60
CA LEU A 17 -4.40 3.75 -1.26
C LEU A 17 -3.59 4.00 -2.54
N LEU A 18 -2.30 3.65 -2.57
CA LEU A 18 -1.52 3.72 -3.80
C LEU A 18 -2.06 2.75 -4.87
N PHE A 19 -2.42 1.52 -4.48
CA PHE A 19 -3.00 0.52 -5.38
C PHE A 19 -4.43 0.85 -5.85
N ASP A 20 -5.16 1.68 -5.10
CA ASP A 20 -6.43 2.27 -5.52
C ASP A 20 -6.26 3.41 -6.52
N GLY A 21 -5.02 3.80 -6.83
CA GLY A 21 -4.68 4.82 -7.82
C GLY A 21 -4.51 6.23 -7.24
N PHE A 22 -4.51 6.38 -5.92
CA PHE A 22 -4.24 7.69 -5.31
C PHE A 22 -2.76 8.06 -5.43
N SER A 23 -2.48 9.33 -5.71
CA SER A 23 -1.13 9.88 -5.66
C SER A 23 -0.62 10.00 -4.21
N LEU A 24 0.71 10.02 -4.01
CA LEU A 24 1.31 10.21 -2.68
C LEU A 24 0.78 11.46 -1.95
N THR A 25 0.49 12.53 -2.68
CA THR A 25 -0.09 13.77 -2.14
C THR A 25 -1.52 13.56 -1.66
N GLU A 26 -2.33 12.80 -2.40
CA GLU A 26 -3.69 12.47 -2.01
C GLU A 26 -3.74 11.50 -0.83
N VAL A 27 -2.84 10.51 -0.80
CA VAL A 27 -2.66 9.63 0.35
C VAL A 27 -2.27 10.43 1.59
N ALA A 28 -1.32 11.35 1.45
CA ALA A 28 -0.91 12.25 2.53
C ALA A 28 -2.07 13.09 3.07
N LYS A 29 -2.90 13.65 2.19
CA LYS A 29 -4.12 14.38 2.57
C LYS A 29 -5.12 13.49 3.31
N ARG A 30 -5.41 12.29 2.80
CA ARG A 30 -6.35 11.33 3.39
C ARG A 30 -5.91 10.86 4.77
N LEU A 31 -4.63 10.53 4.91
CA LEU A 31 -4.05 10.08 6.18
C LEU A 31 -3.73 11.21 7.15
N LYS A 32 -3.98 12.48 6.76
CA LYS A 32 -3.61 13.69 7.52
C LYS A 32 -2.13 13.66 7.93
N ARG A 33 -1.25 13.30 6.98
CA ARG A 33 0.20 13.18 7.20
C ARG A 33 1.02 13.93 6.18
N ASN A 34 2.27 14.17 6.56
CA ASN A 34 3.24 14.79 5.67
C ASN A 34 3.56 13.83 4.51
N ILE A 35 3.62 14.34 3.29
CA ILE A 35 3.98 13.58 2.10
C ILE A 35 5.34 12.87 2.24
N LYS A 36 6.29 13.47 2.96
CA LYS A 36 7.59 12.85 3.27
C LYS A 36 7.45 11.59 4.12
N THR A 37 6.51 11.60 5.07
CA THR A 37 6.21 10.44 5.92
C THR A 37 5.55 9.33 5.11
N VAL A 38 4.60 9.67 4.24
CA VAL A 38 3.97 8.69 3.32
C VAL A 38 4.99 8.09 2.36
N SER A 39 5.87 8.92 1.80
CA SER A 39 6.98 8.47 0.95
C SER A 39 7.94 7.53 1.70
N ALA A 40 8.27 7.84 2.96
CA ALA A 40 9.07 6.97 3.80
C ALA A 40 8.37 5.62 4.08
N HIS A 41 7.07 5.63 4.36
CA HIS A 41 6.30 4.40 4.52
C HIS A 41 6.31 3.56 3.24
N LYS A 42 6.05 4.16 2.07
CA LYS A 42 6.15 3.47 0.77
C LYS A 42 7.52 2.82 0.61
N ARG A 43 8.61 3.57 0.83
CA ARG A 43 9.98 3.06 0.69
C ARG A 43 10.28 1.91 1.66
N ASN A 44 9.85 2.02 2.90
CA ASN A 44 10.03 0.96 3.89
C ASN A 44 9.22 -0.29 3.51
N SER A 45 8.01 -0.12 2.99
CA SER A 45 7.21 -1.23 2.45
C SER A 45 7.94 -1.91 1.29
N MET A 46 8.47 -1.13 0.34
CA MET A 46 9.22 -1.65 -0.80
C MET A 46 10.42 -2.50 -0.36
N GLN A 47 11.23 -1.99 0.58
CA GLN A 47 12.36 -2.74 1.14
C GLN A 47 11.93 -4.04 1.83
N LYS A 48 10.82 -4.03 2.58
CA LYS A 48 10.29 -5.23 3.25
C LYS A 48 9.72 -6.26 2.27
N LEU A 49 9.17 -5.79 1.14
CA LEU A 49 8.63 -6.63 0.08
C LEU A 49 9.72 -7.09 -0.91
N GLY A 50 10.92 -6.51 -0.85
CA GLY A 50 12.03 -6.82 -1.76
C GLY A 50 11.86 -6.24 -3.16
N VAL A 51 11.09 -5.17 -3.31
CA VAL A 51 10.88 -4.46 -4.60
C VAL A 51 11.68 -3.17 -4.63
N TYR A 52 12.20 -2.82 -5.80
CA TYR A 52 13.11 -1.68 -5.95
C TYR A 52 12.56 -0.56 -6.82
N ASP A 53 11.52 -0.84 -7.60
CA ASP A 53 10.86 0.16 -8.42
C ASP A 53 9.34 0.20 -8.21
N ASP A 54 8.73 1.27 -8.70
CA ASP A 54 7.30 1.49 -8.58
C ASP A 54 6.51 0.50 -9.45
N ALA A 55 7.03 0.09 -10.61
CA ALA A 55 6.36 -0.84 -11.51
C ALA A 55 6.22 -2.24 -10.88
N GLU A 56 7.27 -2.75 -10.24
CA GLU A 56 7.30 -3.95 -9.42
C GLU A 56 6.32 -3.83 -8.25
N LEU A 57 6.34 -2.68 -7.55
CA LEU A 57 5.40 -2.43 -6.46
C LEU A 57 3.94 -2.50 -6.96
N PHE A 58 3.63 -1.89 -8.11
CA PHE A 58 2.30 -1.93 -8.71
C PHE A 58 1.94 -3.30 -9.31
N ALA A 59 2.92 -4.08 -9.79
CA ALA A 59 2.69 -5.45 -10.25
C ALA A 59 2.18 -6.36 -9.12
N LEU A 60 2.62 -6.11 -7.88
CA LEU A 60 2.13 -6.80 -6.69
C LEU A 60 0.64 -6.55 -6.41
N ARG A 61 0.03 -5.50 -6.98
CA ARG A 61 -1.41 -5.23 -6.84
C ARG A 61 -2.24 -6.45 -7.20
N MET A 62 -1.95 -7.12 -8.31
CA MET A 62 -2.73 -8.29 -8.74
C MET A 62 -2.57 -9.46 -7.77
N HIS A 63 -1.38 -9.64 -7.21
CA HIS A 63 -1.09 -10.70 -6.25
C HIS A 63 -1.79 -10.49 -4.90
N PHE A 64 -1.91 -9.24 -4.43
CA PHE A 64 -2.54 -8.94 -3.14
C PHE A 64 -4.05 -8.67 -3.23
N PHE A 65 -4.52 -8.00 -4.29
CA PHE A 65 -5.93 -7.60 -4.44
C PHE A 65 -6.86 -8.78 -4.74
N GLY A 66 -6.34 -9.89 -5.29
CA GLY A 66 -7.09 -11.13 -5.47
C GLY A 66 -7.55 -11.78 -4.15
N ALA A 67 -6.84 -11.53 -3.05
CA ALA A 67 -7.15 -12.10 -1.74
C ALA A 67 -8.09 -11.20 -0.89
N GLU A 68 -7.99 -9.87 -1.03
CA GLU A 68 -8.77 -8.93 -0.19
C GLU A 68 -10.18 -8.63 -0.72
N LYS A 69 -10.47 -8.91 -2.00
CA LYS A 69 -11.82 -8.74 -2.56
C LYS A 69 -12.88 -9.66 -1.95
N ILE A 70 -12.46 -10.83 -1.43
CA ILE A 70 -13.37 -11.78 -0.78
C ILE A 70 -13.74 -11.30 0.65
N LEU A 71 -12.86 -10.52 1.29
CA LEU A 71 -13.02 -10.11 2.70
C LEU A 71 -13.48 -8.66 2.88
N SER A 72 -13.33 -7.79 1.86
CA SER A 72 -13.64 -6.35 1.96
C SER A 72 -14.93 -5.91 1.26
N ALA A 73 -15.72 -6.85 0.70
CA ALA A 73 -16.98 -6.57 0.00
C ALA A 73 -18.06 -5.83 0.84
N GLY A 74 -17.82 -5.59 2.14
CA GLY A 74 -18.71 -4.82 3.02
C GLY A 74 -18.11 -3.58 3.68
N PHE A 75 -16.86 -3.19 3.41
CA PHE A 75 -16.19 -2.12 4.18
C PHE A 75 -15.91 -0.82 3.41
N TRP A 76 -16.37 -0.71 2.16
CA TRP A 76 -16.25 0.51 1.36
C TRP A 76 -17.63 1.02 0.94
N ARG A 77 -18.39 1.49 1.94
CA ARG A 77 -19.49 2.43 1.74
C ARG A 77 -19.31 3.61 2.70
#